data_AF-A0A518UCW5-F1
#
_entry.id   AF-A0A518UCW5-F1
#
_cell.length_a   1.000
_cell.length_b   1.000
_cell.length_c   1.000
_cell.angle_alpha   90.00
_cell.angle_beta   90.00
_cell.angle_gamma   90.00
#
_symmetry.space_group_name_H-M   'P 1'
#
loop_
_entity.id
_entity.type
_entity.pdbx_description
1 polymer ?
#
loop_
_entity_poly.entity_id
_entity_poly.type
_entity_poly.pdbx_seq_one_letter_code
_entity_poly.pdbx_strand_id
1 'polypeptide(L)'
;MSLNPAADLAHRWWSRSAAVAAGGRPFAATAPEQVAEALAELCALALAENRRLLLVTPDDTLLADLSNALDLAIRPLCLVLPGADFVAPITLRASLALLKSRLTRCDEEDAFGAAWDEERARIARLADDWQQILDWCASNDNRAPWPPAVPHLFPVRVVPARRALAFHQGSADCLLLLGAEHLPPEVQALPASRVIRLSMPREGMVFGALVLTDETSRLRAELEALTRSIPDLELELATARAELAEFTHRYHDLIGTRMVELDHLQARIATELAARAPKSERARQEARQAEVRAQGSRREQARYEEAAGEAPRHFKPSGNLKKLFRQVAQKIHPDRAGSEEERHWRTRLMVEANRAYRDNDESGLREVLALWEEGRPDAAPEQTDSDSLARQVERLRRRLAEIQGELNRLFGSPLYELFLAARMARRQHRDLLQEMADNLDGQIRTARQRLDGLRAQAAGTDA
;
A
#
# COMPACT_ATOMS: atom_id res chain seq x y z
N MET A 1 -30.64 -4.14 -11.00
CA MET A 1 -29.26 -4.65 -10.90
C MET A 1 -28.56 -4.35 -12.21
N SER A 2 -27.76 -3.29 -12.25
CA SER A 2 -26.87 -3.03 -13.39
C SER A 2 -25.75 -4.06 -13.31
N LEU A 3 -25.85 -5.15 -14.08
CA LEU A 3 -24.80 -6.16 -14.17
C LEU A 3 -23.58 -5.53 -14.84
N ASN A 4 -22.41 -5.64 -14.21
CA ASN A 4 -21.14 -5.22 -14.80
C ASN A 4 -20.87 -6.12 -16.02
N PRO A 5 -20.96 -5.60 -17.27
CA PRO A 5 -20.87 -6.43 -18.47
C PRO A 5 -19.50 -7.10 -18.63
N ALA A 6 -18.43 -6.46 -18.12
CA ALA A 6 -17.09 -7.01 -18.11
C ALA A 6 -16.98 -8.22 -17.16
N ALA A 7 -17.56 -8.13 -15.96
CA ALA A 7 -17.60 -9.23 -15.00
C ALA A 7 -18.39 -10.42 -15.55
N ASP A 8 -19.57 -10.18 -16.13
CA ASP A 8 -20.38 -11.24 -16.75
C ASP A 8 -19.64 -11.95 -17.90
N LEU A 9 -18.89 -11.18 -18.70
CA LEU A 9 -18.07 -11.72 -19.77
C LEU A 9 -16.92 -12.59 -19.22
N ALA A 10 -16.20 -12.07 -18.23
CA ALA A 10 -15.11 -12.78 -17.56
C ALA A 10 -15.59 -14.09 -16.91
N HIS A 11 -16.70 -14.06 -16.17
CA HIS A 11 -17.31 -15.25 -15.56
C HIS A 11 -17.69 -16.30 -16.60
N ARG A 12 -18.24 -15.89 -17.75
CA ARG A 12 -18.57 -16.82 -18.86
C ARG A 12 -17.32 -17.45 -19.46
N TRP A 13 -16.30 -16.65 -19.77
CA TRP A 13 -15.02 -17.15 -20.31
C TRP A 13 -14.31 -18.08 -19.33
N TRP A 14 -14.30 -17.70 -18.06
CA TRP A 14 -13.77 -18.52 -16.98
C TRP A 14 -14.56 -19.85 -16.93
N SER A 15 -15.86 -19.85 -16.65
CA SER A 15 -16.63 -21.09 -16.53
C SER A 15 -16.48 -22.04 -17.72
N ARG A 16 -16.50 -21.51 -18.96
CA ARG A 16 -16.31 -22.32 -20.17
C ARG A 16 -14.89 -22.89 -20.30
N SER A 17 -13.86 -22.13 -19.93
CA SER A 17 -12.49 -22.64 -19.97
C SER A 17 -12.23 -23.76 -18.97
N ALA A 18 -12.87 -23.76 -17.81
CA ALA A 18 -12.80 -24.89 -16.87
C ALA A 18 -13.41 -26.16 -17.48
N ALA A 19 -14.59 -26.05 -18.10
CA ALA A 19 -15.26 -27.18 -18.73
C ALA A 19 -14.45 -27.81 -19.88
N VAL A 20 -13.81 -26.97 -20.71
CA VAL A 20 -13.03 -27.45 -21.86
C VAL A 20 -11.64 -27.96 -21.43
N ALA A 21 -11.06 -27.41 -20.37
CA ALA A 21 -9.82 -27.89 -19.77
C ALA A 21 -9.93 -29.33 -19.25
N ALA A 22 -11.08 -29.71 -18.69
CA ALA A 22 -11.36 -31.11 -18.31
C ALA A 22 -11.28 -32.08 -19.50
N GLY A 23 -11.53 -31.59 -20.73
CA GLY A 23 -11.37 -32.32 -21.98
C GLY A 23 -10.02 -32.10 -22.69
N GLY A 24 -9.04 -31.48 -22.03
CA GLY A 24 -7.69 -31.26 -22.56
C GLY A 24 -7.58 -30.24 -23.70
N ARG A 25 -8.60 -29.39 -23.90
CA ARG A 25 -8.64 -28.41 -25.00
C ARG A 25 -8.52 -26.97 -24.46
N PRO A 26 -7.90 -26.05 -25.20
CA PRO A 26 -7.94 -24.63 -24.86
C PRO A 26 -9.33 -24.04 -25.17
N PHE A 27 -9.78 -23.10 -24.35
CA PHE A 27 -10.94 -22.27 -24.68
C PHE A 27 -10.52 -21.11 -25.59
N ALA A 28 -11.32 -20.81 -26.62
CA ALA A 28 -11.06 -19.73 -27.57
C ALA A 28 -12.27 -18.80 -27.68
N ALA A 29 -12.02 -17.49 -27.73
CA ALA A 29 -13.01 -16.45 -27.97
C ALA A 29 -12.39 -15.22 -28.66
N THR A 30 -13.22 -14.31 -29.16
CA THR A 30 -12.78 -13.00 -29.66
C THR A 30 -12.85 -11.99 -28.52
N ALA A 31 -11.78 -11.20 -28.34
CA ALA A 31 -11.76 -10.11 -27.38
C ALA A 31 -12.59 -8.91 -27.90
N PRO A 32 -13.40 -8.26 -27.05
CA PRO A 32 -14.04 -7.00 -27.37
C PRO A 32 -13.01 -5.86 -27.42
N GLU A 33 -13.40 -4.70 -27.95
CA GLU A 33 -12.54 -3.51 -28.00
C GLU A 33 -12.08 -3.05 -26.60
N GLN A 34 -13.00 -3.03 -25.63
CA GLN A 34 -12.73 -2.67 -24.23
C GLN A 34 -12.46 -3.93 -23.37
N VAL A 35 -11.43 -4.70 -23.74
CA VAL A 35 -11.14 -5.98 -23.08
C VAL A 35 -10.47 -5.86 -21.71
N ALA A 36 -9.84 -4.71 -21.40
CA ALA A 36 -9.05 -4.52 -20.18
C ALA A 36 -9.82 -4.82 -18.88
N GLU A 37 -11.07 -4.36 -18.79
CA GLU A 37 -11.93 -4.62 -17.62
C GLU A 37 -12.24 -6.12 -17.46
N ALA A 38 -12.56 -6.81 -18.56
CA ALA A 38 -12.82 -8.25 -18.52
C ALA A 38 -11.57 -9.06 -18.14
N LEU A 39 -10.37 -8.60 -18.56
CA LEU A 39 -9.10 -9.22 -18.16
C LEU A 39 -8.80 -8.99 -16.68
N ALA A 40 -9.07 -7.80 -16.15
CA ALA A 40 -8.93 -7.51 -14.73
C ALA A 40 -9.85 -8.41 -13.87
N GLU A 41 -11.09 -8.62 -14.31
CA GLU A 41 -12.03 -9.55 -13.67
C GLU A 41 -11.55 -11.01 -13.74
N LEU A 42 -10.90 -11.43 -14.84
CA LEU A 42 -10.26 -12.75 -14.92
C LEU A 42 -9.09 -12.91 -13.94
N CYS A 43 -8.31 -11.85 -13.70
CA CYS A 43 -7.28 -11.85 -12.66
C CYS A 43 -7.90 -12.03 -11.26
N ALA A 44 -9.01 -11.34 -10.98
CA ALA A 44 -9.75 -11.47 -9.73
C ALA A 44 -10.30 -12.89 -9.54
N LEU A 45 -10.88 -13.49 -10.58
CA LEU A 45 -11.37 -14.86 -10.59
C LEU A 45 -10.27 -15.89 -10.33
N ALA A 46 -9.08 -15.70 -10.92
CA ALA A 46 -7.94 -16.57 -10.67
C ALA A 46 -7.53 -16.55 -9.19
N LEU A 47 -7.46 -15.36 -8.58
CA LEU A 47 -7.12 -15.20 -7.18
C LEU A 47 -8.20 -15.77 -6.25
N ALA A 48 -9.48 -15.58 -6.57
CA ALA A 48 -10.59 -16.14 -5.81
C ALA A 48 -10.58 -17.68 -5.78
N GLU A 49 -10.10 -18.32 -6.85
CA GLU A 49 -9.88 -19.78 -6.91
C GLU A 49 -8.48 -20.22 -6.45
N ASN A 50 -7.66 -19.30 -5.92
CA ASN A 50 -6.27 -19.53 -5.53
C ASN A 50 -5.41 -20.17 -6.64
N ARG A 51 -5.61 -19.72 -7.89
CA ARG A 51 -4.89 -20.19 -9.08
C ARG A 51 -3.83 -19.18 -9.50
N ARG A 52 -2.67 -19.68 -9.92
CA ARG A 52 -1.61 -18.85 -10.50
C ARG A 52 -1.92 -18.56 -11.96
N LEU A 53 -2.07 -17.30 -12.32
CA LEU A 53 -2.37 -16.84 -13.67
C LEU A 53 -1.13 -16.21 -14.30
N LEU A 54 -0.83 -16.62 -15.54
CA LEU A 54 0.02 -15.86 -16.45
C LEU A 54 -0.84 -15.31 -17.58
N LEU A 55 -0.94 -13.99 -17.67
CA LEU A 55 -1.58 -13.27 -18.76
C LEU A 55 -0.51 -12.74 -19.69
N VAL A 56 -0.57 -13.15 -20.95
CA VAL A 56 0.37 -12.72 -21.99
C VAL A 56 -0.32 -11.78 -22.97
N THR A 57 0.20 -10.57 -23.08
CA THR A 57 -0.20 -9.59 -24.11
C THR A 57 0.76 -9.63 -25.29
N PRO A 58 0.35 -9.17 -26.49
CA PRO A 58 1.28 -9.06 -27.63
C PRO A 58 2.44 -8.09 -27.35
N ASP A 59 2.13 -6.94 -26.75
CA ASP A 59 3.08 -5.86 -26.42
C ASP A 59 2.65 -5.09 -25.15
N ASP A 60 3.25 -3.91 -24.93
CA ASP A 60 3.04 -3.07 -23.75
C ASP A 60 1.76 -2.21 -23.83
N THR A 61 1.08 -2.15 -24.98
CA THR A 61 0.03 -1.17 -25.30
C THR A 61 -1.14 -1.23 -24.31
N LEU A 62 -1.62 -2.43 -23.99
CA LEU A 62 -2.78 -2.64 -23.11
C LEU A 62 -2.45 -2.72 -21.62
N LEU A 63 -1.16 -2.72 -21.24
CA LEU A 63 -0.76 -2.88 -19.84
C LEU A 63 -1.24 -1.71 -18.98
N ALA A 64 -1.36 -0.52 -19.57
CA ALA A 64 -1.88 0.69 -18.92
C ALA A 64 -3.32 0.50 -18.45
N ASP A 65 -4.19 0.20 -19.40
CA ASP A 65 -5.62 0.10 -19.20
C ASP A 65 -5.94 -1.06 -18.26
N LEU A 66 -5.22 -2.17 -18.42
CA LEU A 66 -5.35 -3.31 -17.52
C LEU A 66 -4.93 -2.97 -16.09
N SER A 67 -3.78 -2.31 -15.89
CA SER A 67 -3.32 -1.92 -14.54
C SER A 67 -4.30 -0.96 -13.85
N ASN A 68 -4.95 -0.09 -14.63
CA ASN A 68 -5.98 0.82 -14.12
C ASN A 68 -7.28 0.08 -13.78
N ALA A 69 -7.65 -0.93 -14.58
CA ALA A 69 -8.87 -1.71 -14.41
C ALA A 69 -8.79 -2.73 -13.25
N LEU A 70 -7.60 -3.14 -12.82
CA LEU A 70 -7.43 -4.01 -11.66
C LEU A 70 -8.06 -3.42 -10.40
N ASP A 71 -8.81 -4.24 -9.68
CA ASP A 71 -9.33 -3.87 -8.36
C ASP A 71 -8.17 -3.57 -7.40
N LEU A 72 -8.28 -2.45 -6.68
CA LEU A 72 -7.27 -2.00 -5.72
C LEU A 72 -6.99 -3.05 -4.64
N ALA A 73 -7.97 -3.89 -4.28
CA ALA A 73 -7.82 -4.95 -3.28
C ALA A 73 -6.87 -6.07 -3.73
N ILE A 74 -6.76 -6.31 -5.03
CA ILE A 74 -5.91 -7.38 -5.61
C ILE A 74 -4.72 -6.84 -6.41
N ARG A 75 -4.71 -5.54 -6.73
CA ARG A 75 -3.65 -4.87 -7.49
C ARG A 75 -2.23 -5.19 -6.97
N PRO A 76 -1.99 -5.29 -5.65
CA PRO A 76 -0.67 -5.66 -5.12
C PRO A 76 -0.29 -7.13 -5.30
N LEU A 77 -1.26 -8.02 -5.55
CA LEU A 77 -1.05 -9.44 -5.90
C LEU A 77 -0.81 -9.64 -7.41
N CYS A 78 -0.97 -8.59 -8.21
CA CYS A 78 -0.86 -8.63 -9.65
C CYS A 78 0.39 -7.86 -10.12
N LEU A 79 1.36 -8.58 -10.67
CA LEU A 79 2.52 -7.96 -11.32
C LEU A 79 2.18 -7.65 -12.78
N VAL A 80 2.02 -6.37 -13.11
CA VAL A 80 1.91 -5.90 -14.50
C VAL A 80 3.28 -5.37 -14.92
N LEU A 81 4.04 -6.15 -15.69
CA LEU A 81 5.44 -5.85 -15.99
C LEU A 81 5.64 -5.53 -17.48
N PRO A 82 6.07 -4.31 -17.85
CA PRO A 82 6.30 -3.94 -19.23
C PRO A 82 7.52 -4.67 -19.81
N GLY A 83 7.54 -4.78 -21.13
CA GLY A 83 8.58 -5.40 -21.91
C GLY A 83 9.87 -4.61 -21.85
N ALA A 84 9.81 -3.29 -21.98
CA ALA A 84 11.00 -2.43 -22.01
C ALA A 84 11.91 -2.60 -20.77
N ASP A 85 13.19 -2.96 -20.97
CA ASP A 85 14.12 -3.30 -19.87
C ASP A 85 14.50 -2.10 -19.00
N PHE A 86 14.39 -0.89 -19.52
CA PHE A 86 14.64 0.33 -18.75
C PHE A 86 13.42 0.76 -17.89
N VAL A 87 12.22 0.26 -18.22
CA VAL A 87 10.97 0.56 -17.49
C VAL A 87 10.61 -0.53 -16.49
N ALA A 88 10.89 -1.79 -16.84
CA ALA A 88 10.50 -2.95 -16.05
C ALA A 88 11.03 -2.90 -14.60
N PRO A 89 12.29 -2.52 -14.31
CA PRO A 89 12.79 -2.42 -12.94
C PRO A 89 12.01 -1.39 -12.10
N ILE A 90 11.63 -0.26 -12.70
CA ILE A 90 10.84 0.80 -12.04
C ILE A 90 9.47 0.24 -11.63
N THR A 91 8.79 -0.41 -12.58
CA THR A 91 7.45 -0.97 -12.36
C THR A 91 7.46 -2.13 -11.36
N LEU A 92 8.51 -2.96 -11.42
CA LEU A 92 8.72 -4.06 -10.49
C LEU A 92 8.93 -3.55 -9.06
N ARG A 93 9.81 -2.56 -8.85
CA ARG A 93 10.05 -1.97 -7.52
C ARG A 93 8.78 -1.36 -6.93
N ALA A 94 8.00 -0.66 -7.74
CA ALA A 94 6.72 -0.12 -7.28
C ALA A 94 5.74 -1.23 -6.88
N SER A 95 5.61 -2.27 -7.70
CA SER A 95 4.74 -3.42 -7.40
C SER A 95 5.18 -4.19 -6.15
N LEU A 96 6.49 -4.34 -5.95
CA LEU A 96 7.06 -4.95 -4.74
C LEU A 96 6.83 -4.10 -3.49
N ALA A 97 6.93 -2.78 -3.60
CA ALA A 97 6.62 -1.88 -2.49
C ALA A 97 5.14 -1.95 -2.08
N LEU A 98 4.23 -2.02 -3.05
CA LEU A 98 2.80 -2.23 -2.81
C LEU A 98 2.55 -3.59 -2.13
N LEU A 99 3.14 -4.66 -2.65
CA LEU A 99 3.01 -6.00 -2.08
C LEU A 99 3.53 -6.05 -0.64
N LYS A 100 4.75 -5.53 -0.39
CA LYS A 100 5.34 -5.45 0.95
C LYS A 100 4.44 -4.68 1.92
N SER A 101 3.91 -3.53 1.49
CA SER A 101 2.99 -2.71 2.30
C SER A 101 1.79 -3.53 2.76
N ARG A 102 1.11 -4.21 1.82
CA ARG A 102 -0.09 -4.99 2.10
C ARG A 102 0.16 -6.28 2.87
N LEU A 103 1.28 -6.95 2.65
CA LEU A 103 1.67 -8.11 3.47
C LEU A 103 1.85 -7.72 4.94
N THR A 104 2.33 -6.50 5.18
CA THR A 104 2.50 -5.93 6.52
C THR A 104 1.17 -5.46 7.12
N ARG A 105 0.25 -4.94 6.29
CA ARG A 105 -1.09 -4.45 6.67
C ARG A 105 -2.12 -5.57 6.59
N CYS A 106 -2.34 -6.27 7.69
CA CYS A 106 -3.30 -7.37 7.78
C CYS A 106 -4.78 -6.91 7.72
N ASP A 107 -5.36 -6.67 6.54
CA ASP A 107 -6.77 -6.21 6.46
C ASP A 107 -7.81 -7.21 6.97
N GLU A 108 -8.77 -6.75 7.78
CA GLU A 108 -9.83 -7.56 8.41
C GLU A 108 -11.02 -7.81 7.48
N GLU A 109 -11.23 -6.93 6.49
CA GLU A 109 -12.40 -6.93 5.58
C GLU A 109 -11.99 -7.11 4.10
N ASP A 110 -10.86 -7.79 3.84
CA ASP A 110 -10.46 -8.09 2.47
C ASP A 110 -11.34 -9.20 1.89
N ALA A 111 -12.15 -8.88 0.86
CA ALA A 111 -12.94 -9.85 0.09
C ALA A 111 -12.08 -10.99 -0.50
N PHE A 112 -10.76 -10.80 -0.57
CA PHE A 112 -9.76 -11.75 -1.05
C PHE A 112 -8.87 -12.31 0.08
N GLY A 113 -9.38 -12.39 1.32
CA GLY A 113 -8.61 -12.84 2.49
C GLY A 113 -7.84 -14.15 2.29
N ALA A 114 -8.47 -15.15 1.66
CA ALA A 114 -7.83 -16.44 1.37
C ALA A 114 -6.63 -16.31 0.40
N ALA A 115 -6.73 -15.46 -0.63
CA ALA A 115 -5.63 -15.21 -1.56
C ALA A 115 -4.45 -14.53 -0.84
N TRP A 116 -4.74 -13.61 0.08
CA TRP A 116 -3.74 -12.97 0.92
C TRP A 116 -3.08 -13.92 1.94
N ASP A 117 -3.84 -14.87 2.50
CA ASP A 117 -3.29 -15.91 3.37
C ASP A 117 -2.34 -16.85 2.60
N GLU A 118 -2.73 -17.29 1.41
CA GLU A 118 -1.84 -18.08 0.56
C GLU A 118 -0.60 -17.29 0.18
N GLU A 119 -0.74 -16.00 -0.13
CA GLU A 119 0.41 -15.17 -0.48
C GLU A 119 1.37 -15.03 0.71
N ARG A 120 0.88 -14.81 1.93
CA ARG A 120 1.73 -14.84 3.13
C ARG A 120 2.45 -16.18 3.29
N ALA A 121 1.74 -17.29 3.07
CA ALA A 121 2.35 -18.62 3.11
C ALA A 121 3.41 -18.80 2.01
N ARG A 122 3.19 -18.25 0.82
CA ARG A 122 4.16 -18.24 -0.29
C ARG A 122 5.41 -17.46 0.08
N ILE A 123 5.27 -16.24 0.59
CA ILE A 123 6.40 -15.41 1.01
C ILE A 123 7.18 -16.10 2.13
N ALA A 124 6.51 -16.75 3.08
CA ALA A 124 7.17 -17.52 4.12
C ALA A 124 7.99 -18.70 3.56
N ARG A 125 7.49 -19.40 2.52
CA ARG A 125 8.25 -20.46 1.82
C ARG A 125 9.43 -19.91 1.01
N LEU A 126 9.33 -18.67 0.53
CA LEU A 126 10.35 -17.98 -0.27
C LEU A 126 11.13 -16.95 0.57
N ALA A 127 11.29 -17.15 1.88
CA ALA A 127 11.80 -16.10 2.77
C ALA A 127 13.18 -15.57 2.39
N ASP A 128 14.12 -16.45 2.02
CA ASP A 128 15.47 -16.06 1.59
C ASP A 128 15.46 -15.29 0.27
N ASP A 129 14.67 -15.75 -0.71
CA ASP A 129 14.48 -15.08 -1.99
C ASP A 129 13.79 -13.72 -1.81
N TRP A 130 12.80 -13.65 -0.91
CA TRP A 130 12.11 -12.43 -0.55
C TRP A 130 13.08 -11.40 0.03
N GLN A 131 13.98 -11.81 0.93
CA GLN A 131 15.00 -10.91 1.48
C GLN A 131 15.94 -10.38 0.39
N GLN A 132 16.41 -11.23 -0.53
CA GLN A 132 17.24 -10.80 -1.67
C GLN A 132 16.51 -9.80 -2.58
N ILE A 133 15.20 -9.99 -2.80
CA ILE A 133 14.35 -9.06 -3.54
C ILE A 133 14.22 -7.72 -2.83
N LEU A 134 14.06 -7.72 -1.49
CA LEU A 134 14.03 -6.49 -0.70
C LEU A 134 15.35 -5.73 -0.75
N ASP A 135 16.49 -6.43 -0.71
CA ASP A 135 17.82 -5.82 -0.82
C ASP A 135 18.04 -5.22 -2.22
N TRP A 136 17.59 -5.90 -3.27
CA TRP A 136 17.60 -5.37 -4.65
C TRP A 136 16.69 -4.14 -4.81
N CYS A 137 15.54 -4.12 -4.15
CA CYS A 137 14.68 -2.94 -4.10
C CYS A 137 15.39 -1.76 -3.42
N ALA A 138 16.05 -2.03 -2.29
CA ALA A 138 16.73 -1.01 -1.47
C ALA A 138 17.97 -0.41 -2.16
N SER A 139 18.65 -1.16 -3.04
CA SER A 139 19.80 -0.63 -3.80
C SER A 139 19.43 0.52 -4.74
N ASN A 140 18.16 0.59 -5.15
CA ASN A 140 17.64 1.53 -6.14
C ASN A 140 18.44 1.57 -7.47
N ASP A 141 19.22 0.52 -7.76
CA ASP A 141 19.99 0.41 -8.98
C ASP A 141 19.15 -0.25 -10.08
N ASN A 142 18.69 0.55 -11.05
CA ASN A 142 17.92 0.06 -12.20
C ASN A 142 18.76 -0.77 -13.19
N ARG A 143 20.10 -0.77 -13.08
CA ARG A 143 20.99 -1.58 -13.92
C ARG A 143 21.29 -2.95 -13.32
N ALA A 144 21.13 -3.10 -12.00
CA ALA A 144 21.32 -4.37 -11.34
C ALA A 144 20.27 -5.38 -11.84
N PRO A 145 20.67 -6.62 -12.21
CA PRO A 145 19.72 -7.65 -12.60
C PRO A 145 18.79 -7.94 -11.42
N TRP A 146 17.48 -8.03 -11.66
CA TRP A 146 16.55 -8.42 -10.60
C TRP A 146 16.73 -9.89 -10.23
N PRO A 147 16.34 -10.30 -9.02
CA PRO A 147 16.50 -11.69 -8.58
C PRO A 147 15.69 -12.68 -9.42
N PRO A 148 16.20 -13.91 -9.62
CA PRO A 148 15.58 -14.92 -10.47
C PRO A 148 14.25 -15.46 -9.92
N ALA A 149 13.97 -15.27 -8.62
CA ALA A 149 12.76 -15.73 -7.96
C ALA A 149 11.51 -14.86 -8.23
N VAL A 150 11.67 -13.66 -8.84
CA VAL A 150 10.56 -12.73 -9.13
C VAL A 150 9.37 -13.38 -9.86
N PRO A 151 9.56 -14.26 -10.88
CA PRO A 151 8.47 -14.97 -11.55
C PRO A 151 7.60 -15.86 -10.66
N HIS A 152 8.10 -16.26 -9.49
CA HIS A 152 7.39 -17.13 -8.55
C HIS A 152 6.70 -16.38 -7.42
N LEU A 153 7.00 -15.08 -7.30
CA LEU A 153 6.51 -14.25 -6.22
C LEU A 153 5.02 -13.95 -6.40
N PHE A 154 4.63 -13.42 -7.55
CA PHE A 154 3.26 -12.95 -7.76
C PHE A 154 2.34 -14.07 -8.28
N PRO A 155 1.16 -14.26 -7.67
CA PRO A 155 0.18 -15.25 -8.12
C PRO A 155 -0.41 -14.88 -9.49
N VAL A 156 -0.58 -13.59 -9.77
CA VAL A 156 -1.00 -13.09 -11.09
C VAL A 156 0.16 -12.31 -11.72
N ARG A 157 0.55 -12.72 -12.92
CA ARG A 157 1.58 -12.04 -13.72
C ARG A 157 1.00 -11.66 -15.06
N VAL A 158 1.07 -10.37 -15.38
CA VAL A 158 0.74 -9.84 -16.69
C VAL A 158 2.00 -9.33 -17.34
N VAL A 159 2.35 -9.91 -18.49
CA VAL A 159 3.59 -9.61 -19.20
C VAL A 159 3.37 -9.63 -20.71
N PRO A 160 4.15 -8.87 -21.49
CA PRO A 160 4.14 -9.00 -22.94
C PRO A 160 4.83 -10.29 -23.39
N ALA A 161 4.59 -10.68 -24.64
CA ALA A 161 5.10 -11.90 -25.26
C ALA A 161 6.59 -12.14 -25.02
N ARG A 162 7.41 -11.09 -25.14
CA ARG A 162 8.88 -11.15 -24.94
C ARG A 162 9.31 -11.59 -23.53
N ARG A 163 8.44 -11.50 -22.53
CA ARG A 163 8.70 -11.91 -21.14
C ARG A 163 7.98 -13.22 -20.76
N ALA A 164 7.10 -13.74 -21.62
CA ALA A 164 6.23 -14.87 -21.29
C ALA A 164 7.00 -16.13 -20.87
N LEU A 165 8.04 -16.52 -21.62
CA LEU A 165 8.85 -17.70 -21.29
C LEU A 165 9.53 -17.56 -19.91
N ALA A 166 10.14 -16.40 -19.66
CA ALA A 166 10.84 -16.09 -18.42
C ALA A 166 9.90 -15.99 -17.20
N PHE A 167 8.62 -15.65 -17.41
CA PHE A 167 7.63 -15.54 -16.33
C PHE A 167 6.72 -16.75 -16.18
N HIS A 168 6.74 -17.69 -17.13
CA HIS A 168 6.02 -18.95 -17.00
C HIS A 168 6.71 -19.90 -16.03
N GLN A 169 7.95 -20.30 -16.32
CA GLN A 169 8.79 -21.20 -15.49
C GLN A 169 8.02 -22.37 -14.81
N GLY A 170 7.05 -22.98 -15.51
CA GLY A 170 6.22 -24.09 -14.99
C GLY A 170 5.31 -23.72 -13.81
N SER A 171 5.14 -22.43 -13.53
CA SER A 171 4.52 -21.92 -12.30
C SER A 171 3.16 -21.27 -12.52
N ALA A 172 2.54 -21.48 -13.68
CA ALA A 172 1.19 -20.98 -13.99
C ALA A 172 0.21 -22.15 -14.09
N ASP A 173 -0.86 -22.11 -13.30
CA ASP A 173 -1.96 -23.08 -13.39
C ASP A 173 -2.90 -22.69 -14.53
N CYS A 174 -3.08 -21.38 -14.75
CA CYS A 174 -3.87 -20.79 -15.82
C CYS A 174 -2.99 -19.95 -16.75
N LEU A 175 -3.19 -20.10 -18.04
CA LEU A 175 -2.56 -19.29 -19.08
C LEU A 175 -3.63 -18.54 -19.88
N LEU A 176 -3.53 -17.21 -19.95
CA LEU A 176 -4.36 -16.37 -20.79
C LEU A 176 -3.49 -15.76 -21.88
N LEU A 177 -3.83 -16.03 -23.14
CA LEU A 177 -3.14 -15.52 -24.32
C LEU A 177 -4.04 -14.51 -25.04
N LEU A 178 -3.71 -13.22 -24.93
CA LEU A 178 -4.39 -12.15 -25.66
C LEU A 178 -3.72 -11.92 -27.01
N GLY A 179 -4.52 -11.81 -28.08
CA GLY A 179 -4.02 -11.74 -29.45
C GLY A 179 -3.21 -12.98 -29.80
N ALA A 180 -3.72 -14.18 -29.52
CA ALA A 180 -2.97 -15.43 -29.63
C ALA A 180 -2.32 -15.63 -31.01
N GLU A 181 -2.98 -15.18 -32.08
CA GLU A 181 -2.52 -15.16 -33.47
C GLU A 181 -1.30 -14.25 -33.73
N HIS A 182 -0.96 -13.36 -32.79
CA HIS A 182 0.18 -12.44 -32.87
C HIS A 182 1.33 -12.85 -31.95
N LEU A 183 1.13 -13.88 -31.12
CA LEU A 183 2.14 -14.37 -30.20
C LEU A 183 3.10 -15.36 -30.89
N PRO A 184 4.39 -15.41 -30.49
CA PRO A 184 5.32 -16.41 -30.99
C PRO A 184 4.82 -17.86 -30.75
N PRO A 185 5.11 -18.82 -31.64
CA PRO A 185 4.64 -20.21 -31.49
C PRO A 185 5.03 -20.86 -30.16
N GLU A 186 6.25 -20.58 -29.68
CA GLU A 186 6.76 -21.03 -28.37
C GLU A 186 5.93 -20.51 -27.19
N VAL A 187 5.40 -19.28 -27.28
CA VAL A 187 4.49 -18.71 -26.27
C VAL A 187 3.10 -19.34 -26.35
N GLN A 188 2.60 -19.59 -27.57
CA GLN A 188 1.31 -20.24 -27.79
C GLN A 188 1.28 -21.70 -27.29
N ALA A 189 2.44 -22.34 -27.24
CA ALA A 189 2.65 -23.72 -26.82
C ALA A 189 2.96 -23.87 -25.32
N LEU A 190 3.00 -22.78 -24.55
CA LEU A 190 3.25 -22.83 -23.11
C LEU A 190 2.21 -23.73 -22.41
N PRO A 191 2.65 -24.64 -21.53
CA PRO A 191 1.75 -25.57 -20.86
C PRO A 191 1.00 -24.88 -19.72
N ALA A 192 -0.27 -25.21 -19.53
CA ALA A 192 -1.03 -24.88 -18.32
C ALA A 192 -2.20 -25.83 -18.16
N SER A 193 -2.68 -26.03 -16.94
CA SER A 193 -3.87 -26.86 -16.68
C SER A 193 -5.12 -26.28 -17.35
N ARG A 194 -5.15 -24.96 -17.53
CA ARG A 194 -6.26 -24.22 -18.13
C ARG A 194 -5.71 -23.14 -19.05
N VAL A 195 -6.18 -23.12 -20.29
CA VAL A 195 -5.72 -22.17 -21.31
C VAL A 195 -6.91 -21.41 -21.91
N ILE A 196 -6.84 -20.07 -21.88
CA ILE A 196 -7.79 -19.15 -22.51
C ILE A 196 -7.05 -18.42 -23.64
N ARG A 197 -7.57 -18.53 -24.87
CA ARG A 197 -7.05 -17.84 -26.06
C ARG A 197 -8.07 -16.79 -26.51
N LEU A 198 -7.66 -15.54 -26.51
CA LEU A 198 -8.47 -14.43 -26.98
C LEU A 198 -7.86 -13.87 -28.26
N SER A 199 -8.62 -13.85 -29.35
CA SER A 199 -8.21 -13.25 -30.62
C SER A 199 -8.55 -11.75 -30.66
N MET A 200 -7.67 -10.96 -31.27
CA MET A 200 -7.78 -9.51 -31.41
C MET A 200 -7.89 -9.16 -32.90
N PRO A 201 -9.02 -8.63 -33.39
CA PRO A 201 -9.15 -8.23 -34.79
C PRO A 201 -8.12 -7.15 -35.13
N ARG A 202 -7.48 -7.30 -36.29
CA ARG A 202 -6.25 -6.60 -36.72
C ARG A 202 -6.44 -5.11 -37.11
N GLU A 203 -7.63 -4.54 -36.97
CA GLU A 203 -7.90 -3.20 -37.51
C GLU A 203 -7.23 -2.12 -36.67
N GLY A 204 -6.15 -1.54 -37.22
CA GLY A 204 -5.57 -0.27 -36.77
C GLY A 204 -4.45 -0.33 -35.71
N MET A 205 -4.12 -1.49 -35.14
CA MET A 205 -3.03 -1.60 -34.15
C MET A 205 -1.68 -1.93 -34.80
N VAL A 206 -0.77 -0.96 -34.76
CA VAL A 206 0.66 -1.20 -35.00
C VAL A 206 1.25 -1.73 -33.70
N PHE A 207 1.52 -3.03 -33.61
CA PHE A 207 2.31 -3.60 -32.51
C PHE A 207 3.75 -3.10 -32.63
N GLY A 208 4.01 -1.96 -32.01
CA GLY A 208 5.33 -1.36 -31.97
C GLY A 208 6.10 -1.93 -30.80
N ALA A 209 7.06 -2.81 -31.06
CA ALA A 209 8.23 -2.88 -30.19
C ALA A 209 8.72 -1.42 -30.04
N LEU A 210 8.83 -0.92 -28.81
CA LEU A 210 9.54 0.33 -28.54
C LEU A 210 10.97 0.14 -29.04
N VAL A 211 11.19 0.43 -30.32
CA VAL A 211 12.49 0.48 -30.94
C VAL A 211 13.17 1.67 -30.27
N LEU A 212 14.22 1.35 -29.51
CA LEU A 212 15.17 2.32 -28.96
C LEU A 212 15.77 3.11 -30.11
N THR A 213 15.20 4.26 -30.45
CA THR A 213 15.83 5.17 -31.41
C THR A 213 16.05 6.59 -30.88
N ASP A 214 15.47 6.97 -29.72
CA ASP A 214 15.68 8.30 -29.14
C ASP A 214 15.56 8.30 -27.59
N GLU A 215 16.47 9.01 -26.92
CA GLU A 215 16.49 9.27 -25.46
C GLU A 215 15.16 9.86 -24.98
N THR A 216 14.54 10.73 -25.79
CA THR A 216 13.24 11.33 -25.50
C THR A 216 12.14 10.27 -25.35
N SER A 217 12.15 9.23 -26.20
CA SER A 217 11.17 8.15 -26.15
C SER A 217 11.36 7.28 -24.91
N ARG A 218 12.62 7.04 -24.52
CA ARG A 218 12.98 6.36 -23.27
C ARG A 218 12.45 7.12 -22.06
N LEU A 219 12.76 8.41 -21.97
CA LEU A 219 12.33 9.26 -20.86
C LEU A 219 10.79 9.37 -20.77
N ARG A 220 10.08 9.45 -21.89
CA ARG A 220 8.61 9.43 -21.91
C ARG A 220 8.04 8.13 -21.34
N ALA A 221 8.59 6.98 -21.73
CA ALA A 221 8.15 5.70 -21.21
C ALA A 221 8.48 5.50 -19.72
N GLU A 222 9.64 6.00 -19.25
CA GLU A 222 9.97 6.03 -17.81
C GLU A 222 9.01 6.93 -17.03
N LEU A 223 8.75 8.15 -17.55
CA LEU A 223 7.83 9.13 -16.97
C LEU A 223 6.41 8.55 -16.84
N GLU A 224 5.94 7.87 -17.88
CA GLU A 224 4.63 7.25 -17.91
C GLU A 224 4.51 6.11 -16.88
N ALA A 225 5.51 5.24 -16.78
CA ALA A 225 5.51 4.16 -15.79
C ALA A 225 5.54 4.67 -14.35
N LEU A 226 6.32 5.72 -14.08
CA LEU A 226 6.35 6.40 -12.78
C LEU A 226 4.99 7.05 -12.47
N THR A 227 4.41 7.76 -13.43
CA THR A 227 3.11 8.43 -13.31
C THR A 227 1.97 7.45 -13.01
N ARG A 228 2.07 6.20 -13.49
CA ARG A 228 1.09 5.15 -13.18
C ARG A 228 1.31 4.52 -11.80
N SER A 229 2.57 4.38 -11.39
CA SER A 229 2.95 3.64 -10.18
C SER A 229 2.87 4.46 -8.90
N ILE A 230 3.20 5.76 -8.97
CA ILE A 230 3.24 6.65 -7.81
C ILE A 230 1.86 6.83 -7.16
N PRO A 231 0.75 7.01 -7.90
CA PRO A 231 -0.57 7.16 -7.29
C PRO A 231 -1.01 5.97 -6.44
N ASP A 232 -0.66 4.74 -6.85
CA ASP A 232 -0.91 3.53 -6.07
C ASP A 232 -0.20 3.61 -4.70
N LEU A 233 1.07 4.04 -4.71
CA LEU A 233 1.89 4.14 -3.51
C LEU A 233 1.54 5.36 -2.62
N GLU A 234 1.13 6.47 -3.23
CA GLU A 234 0.59 7.63 -2.49
C GLU A 234 -0.70 7.24 -1.77
N LEU A 235 -1.60 6.51 -2.44
CA LEU A 235 -2.80 5.97 -1.80
C LEU A 235 -2.43 5.05 -0.64
N GLU A 236 -1.48 4.12 -0.83
CA GLU A 236 -1.03 3.23 0.23
C GLU A 236 -0.47 3.99 1.44
N LEU A 237 0.40 4.97 1.19
CA LEU A 237 1.00 5.80 2.24
C LEU A 237 -0.04 6.64 2.98
N ALA A 238 -0.95 7.30 2.26
CA ALA A 238 -2.02 8.09 2.85
C ALA A 238 -2.94 7.21 3.71
N THR A 239 -3.26 6.01 3.23
CA THR A 239 -4.09 5.05 3.97
C THR A 239 -3.40 4.55 5.23
N ALA A 240 -2.13 4.14 5.15
CA ALA A 240 -1.37 3.66 6.31
C ALA A 240 -1.19 4.76 7.37
N ARG A 241 -0.98 6.02 6.95
CA ARG A 241 -0.91 7.17 7.85
C ARG A 241 -2.24 7.43 8.56
N ALA A 242 -3.35 7.40 7.83
CA ALA A 242 -4.66 7.65 8.39
C ALA A 242 -5.10 6.55 9.36
N GLU A 243 -4.84 5.28 9.02
CA GLU A 243 -5.08 4.13 9.93
C GLU A 243 -4.25 4.26 11.22
N LEU A 244 -2.96 4.59 11.09
CA LEU A 244 -2.10 4.79 12.26
C LEU A 244 -2.56 6.01 13.07
N ALA A 245 -3.00 7.09 12.44
CA ALA A 245 -3.51 8.28 13.13
C ALA A 245 -4.79 7.98 13.93
N GLU A 246 -5.74 7.23 13.36
CA GLU A 246 -6.94 6.77 14.07
C GLU A 246 -6.55 5.90 15.28
N PHE A 247 -5.63 4.95 15.08
CA PHE A 247 -5.14 4.10 16.15
C PHE A 247 -4.44 4.91 17.24
N THR A 248 -3.61 5.89 16.86
CA THR A 248 -2.91 6.80 17.76
C THR A 248 -3.90 7.58 18.63
N HIS A 249 -4.99 8.06 18.04
CA HIS A 249 -6.04 8.75 18.80
C HIS A 249 -6.66 7.86 19.86
N ARG A 250 -7.08 6.67 19.46
CA ARG A 250 -7.64 5.70 20.40
C ARG A 250 -6.65 5.28 21.48
N TYR A 251 -5.37 5.15 21.16
CA TYR A 251 -4.31 4.85 22.11
C TYR A 251 -4.16 5.96 23.15
N HIS A 252 -4.07 7.24 22.74
CA HIS A 252 -3.94 8.34 23.70
C HIS A 252 -5.19 8.51 24.58
N ASP A 253 -6.39 8.34 24.01
CA ASP A 253 -7.65 8.42 24.75
C ASP A 253 -7.77 7.33 25.82
N LEU A 254 -7.38 6.09 25.51
CA LEU A 254 -7.52 4.96 26.43
C LEU A 254 -6.32 4.82 27.37
N ILE A 255 -5.10 4.96 26.85
CA ILE A 255 -3.86 4.62 27.55
C ILE A 255 -3.12 5.87 28.03
N GLY A 256 -3.01 6.89 27.17
CA GLY A 256 -2.21 8.10 27.44
C GLY A 256 -2.60 8.78 28.76
N THR A 257 -3.89 9.09 28.94
CA THR A 257 -4.38 9.73 30.18
C THR A 257 -4.14 8.87 31.43
N ARG A 258 -4.26 7.55 31.32
CA ARG A 258 -4.03 6.62 32.44
C ARG A 258 -2.56 6.52 32.81
N MET A 259 -1.67 6.51 31.82
CA MET A 259 -0.23 6.54 32.07
C MET A 259 0.19 7.81 32.81
N VAL A 260 -0.31 8.97 32.38
CA VAL A 260 -0.07 10.25 33.06
C VAL A 260 -0.52 10.19 34.53
N GLU A 261 -1.70 9.63 34.79
CA GLU A 261 -2.19 9.49 36.16
C GLU A 261 -1.31 8.55 36.99
N LEU A 262 -1.00 7.36 36.45
CA LEU A 262 -0.22 6.35 37.14
C LEU A 262 1.17 6.87 37.49
N ASP A 263 1.87 7.49 36.54
CA ASP A 263 3.19 8.06 36.77
C ASP A 263 3.17 9.16 37.83
N HIS A 264 2.13 10.02 37.80
CA HIS A 264 1.94 11.04 38.83
C HIS A 264 1.72 10.44 40.22
N LEU A 265 0.92 9.37 40.35
CA LEU A 265 0.74 8.66 41.61
C LEU A 265 2.04 8.00 42.08
N GLN A 266 2.79 7.37 41.17
CA GLN A 266 4.08 6.76 41.47
C GLN A 266 5.10 7.80 41.95
N ALA A 267 5.16 8.98 41.32
CA ALA A 267 6.02 10.08 41.75
C ALA A 267 5.67 10.57 43.16
N ARG A 268 4.37 10.67 43.48
CA ARG A 268 3.89 11.02 44.83
C ARG A 268 4.26 9.97 45.86
N ILE A 269 4.05 8.68 45.56
CA ILE A 269 4.44 7.57 46.45
C ILE A 269 5.95 7.61 46.72
N ALA A 270 6.77 7.78 45.67
CA ALA A 270 8.22 7.82 45.82
C ALA A 270 8.67 9.04 46.66
N THR A 271 8.01 10.18 46.49
CA THR A 271 8.24 11.39 47.31
C THR A 271 7.91 11.16 48.79
N GLU A 272 6.76 10.55 49.10
CA GLU A 272 6.37 10.23 50.48
C GLU A 272 7.34 9.23 51.13
N LEU A 273 7.82 8.24 50.37
CA LEU A 273 8.82 7.28 50.85
C LEU A 273 10.18 7.95 51.09
N ALA A 274 10.60 8.86 50.21
CA ALA A 274 11.83 9.61 50.38
C ALA A 274 11.78 10.55 51.61
N ALA A 275 10.63 11.17 51.88
CA ALA A 275 10.42 12.00 53.06
C ALA A 275 10.56 11.21 54.37
N ARG A 276 10.13 9.95 54.39
CA ARG A 276 10.26 9.04 55.54
C ARG A 276 11.68 8.50 55.74
N ALA A 277 12.47 8.45 54.67
CA ALA A 277 13.84 7.98 54.69
C ALA A 277 14.81 9.07 54.20
N PRO A 278 14.89 10.23 54.90
CA PRO A 278 15.63 11.40 54.40
C PRO A 278 17.13 11.13 54.23
N LYS A 279 17.68 10.17 54.98
CA LYS A 279 19.08 9.73 54.87
C LYS A 279 19.34 8.76 53.70
N SER A 280 18.29 8.21 53.08
CA SER A 280 18.43 7.28 51.95
C SER A 280 18.62 8.06 50.65
N GLU A 281 19.83 8.01 50.08
CA GLU A 281 20.09 8.57 48.75
C GLU A 281 19.30 7.83 47.67
N ARG A 282 19.16 6.51 47.81
CA ARG A 282 18.38 5.67 46.88
C ARG A 282 16.91 6.12 46.80
N ALA A 283 16.26 6.35 47.94
CA ALA A 283 14.86 6.80 47.95
C ALA A 283 14.69 8.18 47.30
N ARG A 284 15.64 9.11 47.54
CA ARG A 284 15.67 10.42 46.87
C ARG A 284 15.88 10.31 45.36
N GLN A 285 16.74 9.41 44.91
CA GLN A 285 16.96 9.16 43.49
C GLN A 285 15.73 8.54 42.81
N GLU A 286 15.08 7.56 43.45
CA GLU A 286 13.85 6.94 42.95
C GLU A 286 12.71 7.97 42.82
N ALA A 287 12.56 8.88 43.80
CA ALA A 287 11.61 10.00 43.71
C ALA A 287 11.90 10.94 42.54
N ARG A 288 13.17 11.33 42.36
CA ARG A 288 13.57 12.17 41.20
C ARG A 288 13.29 11.48 39.87
N GLN A 289 13.58 10.19 39.74
CA GLN A 289 13.32 9.44 38.51
C GLN A 289 11.81 9.31 38.23
N ALA A 290 11.00 9.05 39.25
CA ALA A 290 9.56 8.97 39.12
C ALA A 290 8.95 10.33 38.70
N GLU A 291 9.45 11.43 39.25
CA GLU A 291 9.04 12.79 38.86
C GLU A 291 9.41 13.09 37.39
N VAL A 292 10.61 12.73 36.95
CA VAL A 292 11.02 12.87 35.54
C VAL A 292 10.10 12.06 34.62
N ARG A 293 9.72 10.83 35.01
CA ARG A 293 8.76 10.03 34.22
C ARG A 293 7.38 10.70 34.14
N ALA A 294 6.84 11.17 35.27
CA ALA A 294 5.55 11.86 35.32
C ALA A 294 5.52 13.16 34.50
N GLN A 295 6.62 13.92 34.49
CA GLN A 295 6.76 15.08 33.62
C GLN A 295 6.87 14.69 32.15
N GLY A 296 7.57 13.59 31.85
CA GLY A 296 7.70 13.02 30.51
C GLY A 296 6.35 12.65 29.90
N SER A 297 5.58 11.79 30.58
CA SER A 297 4.27 11.36 30.10
C SER A 297 3.28 12.51 29.98
N ARG A 298 3.30 13.49 30.91
CA ARG A 298 2.46 14.70 30.80
C ARG A 298 2.80 15.53 29.56
N ARG A 299 4.09 15.75 29.27
CA ARG A 299 4.53 16.52 28.10
C ARG A 299 4.18 15.80 26.80
N GLU A 300 4.33 14.49 26.75
CA GLU A 300 3.95 13.67 25.60
C GLU A 300 2.46 13.78 25.31
N GLN A 301 1.61 13.60 26.34
CA GLN A 301 0.17 13.72 26.21
C GLN A 301 -0.26 15.14 25.79
N ALA A 302 0.34 16.18 26.36
CA ALA A 302 0.04 17.57 25.98
C ALA A 302 0.43 17.85 24.51
N ARG A 303 1.60 17.39 24.06
CA ARG A 303 2.01 17.51 22.65
C ARG A 303 1.03 16.80 21.72
N TYR A 304 0.54 15.63 22.13
CA TYR A 304 -0.47 14.91 21.39
C TYR A 304 -1.78 15.71 21.32
N GLU A 305 -2.29 16.20 22.45
CA GLU A 305 -3.53 17.00 22.51
C GLU A 305 -3.46 18.28 21.67
N GLU A 306 -2.31 18.95 21.64
CA GLU A 306 -2.04 20.11 20.77
C GLU A 306 -2.08 19.73 19.29
N ALA A 307 -1.56 18.56 18.92
CA ALA A 307 -1.52 18.09 17.53
C ALA A 307 -2.81 17.39 17.06
N ALA A 308 -3.61 16.85 17.99
CA ALA A 308 -4.76 15.99 17.70
C ALA A 308 -6.00 16.75 17.20
N GLY A 309 -6.03 18.08 17.30
CA GLY A 309 -7.19 18.92 16.95
C GLY A 309 -7.69 18.79 15.52
N GLU A 310 -6.88 18.22 14.61
CA GLU A 310 -7.17 18.09 13.18
C GLU A 310 -7.16 16.63 12.68
N ALA A 311 -6.99 15.65 13.56
CA ALA A 311 -6.94 14.24 13.17
C ALA A 311 -8.35 13.62 13.10
N PRO A 312 -8.71 12.91 12.02
CA PRO A 312 -10.00 12.24 11.94
C PRO A 312 -10.09 11.12 12.97
N ARG A 313 -11.22 11.09 13.68
CA ARG A 313 -11.49 10.11 14.75
C ARG A 313 -11.87 8.73 14.22
N HIS A 314 -12.17 8.63 12.93
CA HIS A 314 -12.59 7.39 12.28
C HIS A 314 -12.17 7.41 10.81
N PHE A 315 -11.44 6.39 10.38
CA PHE A 315 -10.97 6.27 9.02
C PHE A 315 -11.36 4.91 8.44
N LYS A 316 -12.42 4.92 7.62
CA LYS A 316 -12.87 3.75 6.85
C LYS A 316 -13.20 4.20 5.42
N PRO A 317 -12.17 4.41 4.59
CA PRO A 317 -12.36 4.89 3.24
C PRO A 317 -13.09 3.83 2.40
N SER A 318 -14.14 4.26 1.69
CA SER A 318 -14.84 3.39 0.74
C SER A 318 -13.93 3.03 -0.44
N GLY A 319 -14.22 1.92 -1.13
CA GLY A 319 -13.49 1.55 -2.37
C GLY A 319 -13.57 2.64 -3.44
N ASN A 320 -14.69 3.36 -3.52
CA ASN A 320 -14.87 4.50 -4.44
C ASN A 320 -13.99 5.69 -4.05
N LEU A 321 -13.89 6.01 -2.75
CA LEU A 321 -13.02 7.08 -2.26
C LEU A 321 -11.55 6.78 -2.57
N LYS A 322 -11.10 5.53 -2.35
CA LYS A 322 -9.74 5.09 -2.72
C LYS A 322 -9.47 5.26 -4.22
N LYS A 323 -10.42 4.84 -5.07
CA LYS A 323 -10.32 5.00 -6.53
C LYS A 323 -10.26 6.48 -6.93
N LEU A 324 -11.10 7.33 -6.34
CA LEU A 324 -11.12 8.76 -6.61
C LEU A 324 -9.81 9.43 -6.20
N PHE A 325 -9.30 9.16 -4.99
CA PHE A 325 -8.02 9.71 -4.54
C PHE A 325 -6.87 9.31 -5.48
N ARG A 326 -6.79 8.03 -5.87
CA ARG A 326 -5.79 7.54 -6.85
C ARG A 326 -5.87 8.32 -8.16
N GLN A 327 -7.07 8.55 -8.70
CA GLN A 327 -7.28 9.30 -9.94
C GLN A 327 -6.86 10.78 -9.80
N VAL A 328 -7.20 11.41 -8.67
CA VAL A 328 -6.79 12.78 -8.34
C VAL A 328 -5.26 12.84 -8.30
N ALA A 329 -4.61 12.03 -7.47
CA ALA A 329 -3.15 11.97 -7.32
C ALA A 329 -2.44 11.75 -8.66
N GLN A 330 -2.98 10.88 -9.53
CA GLN A 330 -2.45 10.66 -10.87
C GLN A 330 -2.45 11.93 -11.73
N LYS A 331 -3.51 12.75 -11.66
CA LYS A 331 -3.65 13.98 -12.46
C LYS A 331 -2.83 15.15 -11.91
N ILE A 332 -2.85 15.35 -10.59
CA ILE A 332 -2.34 16.57 -9.96
C ILE A 332 -0.93 16.43 -9.37
N HIS A 333 -0.23 15.31 -9.59
CA HIS A 333 1.05 15.06 -8.91
C HIS A 333 2.09 16.18 -9.12
N PRO A 334 2.62 16.82 -8.06
CA PRO A 334 3.53 17.97 -8.17
C PRO A 334 4.77 17.72 -9.01
N ASP A 335 5.39 16.54 -8.92
CA ASP A 335 6.65 16.25 -9.62
C ASP A 335 6.54 16.15 -11.14
N ARG A 336 5.30 16.03 -11.65
CA ARG A 336 4.99 16.10 -13.08
C ARG A 336 5.00 17.53 -13.62
N ALA A 337 5.16 18.56 -12.78
CA ALA A 337 5.07 19.94 -13.22
C ALA A 337 6.20 20.31 -14.18
N GLY A 338 5.86 21.04 -15.25
CA GLY A 338 6.83 21.60 -16.19
C GLY A 338 7.50 22.87 -15.66
N SER A 339 6.80 23.61 -14.79
CA SER A 339 7.28 24.86 -14.19
C SER A 339 7.16 24.85 -12.65
N GLU A 340 7.86 25.78 -12.01
CA GLU A 340 7.82 25.96 -10.56
C GLU A 340 6.45 26.48 -10.06
N GLU A 341 5.79 27.31 -10.87
CA GLU A 341 4.44 27.82 -10.57
C GLU A 341 3.40 26.69 -10.62
N GLU A 342 3.43 25.86 -11.67
CA GLU A 342 2.58 24.68 -11.77
C GLU A 342 2.85 23.71 -10.61
N ARG A 343 4.12 23.55 -10.22
CA ARG A 343 4.52 22.72 -9.09
C ARG A 343 3.91 23.21 -7.78
N HIS A 344 3.96 24.52 -7.51
CA HIS A 344 3.35 25.10 -6.31
C HIS A 344 1.83 24.94 -6.29
N TRP A 345 1.16 25.14 -7.43
CA TRP A 345 -0.28 24.93 -7.53
C TRP A 345 -0.67 23.46 -7.30
N ARG A 346 0.01 22.53 -7.97
CA ARG A 346 -0.19 21.08 -7.76
C ARG A 346 0.09 20.64 -6.33
N THR A 347 1.11 21.23 -5.69
CA THR A 347 1.42 20.95 -4.28
C THR A 347 0.24 21.33 -3.38
N ARG A 348 -0.36 22.51 -3.59
CA ARG A 348 -1.55 22.93 -2.83
C ARG A 348 -2.73 21.97 -3.05
N LEU A 349 -3.01 21.59 -4.28
CA LEU A 349 -4.07 20.63 -4.59
C LEU A 349 -3.81 19.26 -3.96
N MET A 350 -2.56 18.78 -3.97
CA MET A 350 -2.20 17.48 -3.39
C MET A 350 -2.32 17.49 -1.86
N VAL A 351 -1.99 18.62 -1.20
CA VAL A 351 -2.23 18.79 0.24
C VAL A 351 -3.72 18.69 0.56
N GLU A 352 -4.58 19.37 -0.20
CA GLU A 352 -6.02 19.29 0.01
C GLU A 352 -6.58 17.90 -0.31
N ALA A 353 -6.08 17.24 -1.37
CA ALA A 353 -6.47 15.87 -1.69
C ALA A 353 -6.14 14.90 -0.55
N ASN A 354 -4.94 15.01 0.03
CA ASN A 354 -4.53 14.18 1.17
C ASN A 354 -5.40 14.43 2.40
N ARG A 355 -5.75 15.69 2.67
CA ARG A 355 -6.66 16.06 3.76
C ARG A 355 -8.05 15.46 3.54
N ALA A 356 -8.65 15.70 2.38
CA ALA A 356 -9.98 15.20 2.03
C ALA A 356 -10.04 13.66 2.12
N TYR A 357 -9.00 12.97 1.62
CA TYR A 357 -8.92 11.51 1.72
C TYR A 357 -8.87 11.03 3.18
N ARG A 358 -7.99 11.63 3.99
CA ARG A 358 -7.83 11.31 5.42
C ARG A 358 -9.15 11.52 6.18
N ASP A 359 -9.92 12.54 5.82
CA ASP A 359 -11.16 12.91 6.51
C ASP A 359 -12.40 12.16 5.95
N ASN A 360 -12.20 11.22 5.00
CA ASN A 360 -13.24 10.51 4.23
C ASN A 360 -14.16 11.44 3.41
N ASP A 361 -13.67 12.62 3.02
CA ASP A 361 -14.40 13.65 2.30
C ASP A 361 -14.33 13.42 0.77
N GLU A 362 -15.29 12.64 0.27
CA GLU A 362 -15.44 12.39 -1.17
C GLU A 362 -15.85 13.64 -1.96
N SER A 363 -16.53 14.60 -1.33
CA SER A 363 -16.86 15.89 -1.94
C SER A 363 -15.63 16.75 -2.14
N GLY A 364 -14.78 16.87 -1.12
CA GLY A 364 -13.51 17.61 -1.18
C GLY A 364 -12.59 17.08 -2.27
N LEU A 365 -12.49 15.76 -2.45
CA LEU A 365 -11.72 15.20 -3.57
C LEU A 365 -12.27 15.56 -4.96
N ARG A 366 -13.61 15.64 -5.10
CA ARG A 366 -14.23 16.10 -6.35
C ARG A 366 -13.98 17.59 -6.58
N GLU A 367 -14.01 18.39 -5.52
CA GLU A 367 -13.70 19.82 -5.59
C GLU A 367 -12.25 20.04 -6.02
N VAL A 368 -11.29 19.30 -5.46
CA VAL A 368 -9.88 19.34 -5.90
C VAL A 368 -9.75 19.02 -7.40
N LEU A 369 -10.51 18.03 -7.88
CA LEU A 369 -10.51 17.68 -9.31
C LEU A 369 -11.12 18.78 -10.17
N ALA A 370 -12.23 19.39 -9.72
CA ALA A 370 -12.86 20.52 -10.41
C ALA A 370 -11.93 21.73 -10.48
N LEU A 371 -11.28 22.10 -9.37
CA LEU A 371 -10.28 23.17 -9.32
C LEU A 371 -9.11 22.90 -10.27
N TRP A 372 -8.65 21.64 -10.37
CA TRP A 372 -7.64 21.24 -11.35
C TRP A 372 -8.12 21.43 -12.79
N GLU A 373 -9.38 21.10 -13.09
CA GLU A 373 -9.96 21.25 -14.44
C GLU A 373 -10.19 22.71 -14.82
N GLU A 374 -10.64 23.55 -13.89
CA GLU A 374 -10.86 24.99 -14.08
C GLU A 374 -9.55 25.79 -14.19
N GLY A 375 -8.58 25.48 -13.32
CA GLY A 375 -7.31 26.20 -13.25
C GLY A 375 -6.26 25.70 -14.23
N ARG A 376 -6.57 24.67 -15.04
CA ARG A 376 -5.62 24.09 -15.99
C ARG A 376 -5.20 25.18 -16.98
N PRO A 377 -3.92 25.58 -17.03
CA PRO A 377 -3.49 26.47 -18.09
C PRO A 377 -3.72 25.78 -19.43
N ASP A 378 -4.26 26.49 -20.41
CA ASP A 378 -4.28 26.14 -21.85
C ASP A 378 -2.84 26.13 -22.42
N ALA A 379 -1.89 25.58 -21.66
CA ALA A 379 -0.56 25.32 -22.14
C ALA A 379 -0.71 24.21 -23.19
N ALA A 380 -0.66 24.62 -24.46
CA ALA A 380 -0.26 23.74 -25.54
C ALA A 380 0.92 22.89 -25.05
N PRO A 381 1.04 21.61 -25.42
CA PRO A 381 2.20 20.82 -25.06
C PRO A 381 3.43 21.52 -25.63
N GLU A 382 4.09 22.35 -24.80
CA GLU A 382 5.42 22.83 -25.08
C GLU A 382 6.20 21.56 -25.38
N GLN A 383 6.84 21.53 -26.55
CA GLN A 383 7.73 20.46 -26.95
C GLN A 383 8.70 20.24 -25.79
N THR A 384 8.38 19.28 -24.94
CA THR A 384 9.05 19.15 -23.65
C THR A 384 10.42 18.62 -24.01
N ASP A 385 11.42 19.50 -23.91
CA ASP A 385 12.79 19.15 -24.22
C ASP A 385 13.25 17.97 -23.35
N SER A 386 14.16 17.17 -23.87
CA SER A 386 14.70 15.96 -23.22
C SER A 386 15.20 16.27 -21.80
N ASP A 387 15.81 17.45 -21.60
CA ASP A 387 16.28 17.90 -20.29
C ASP A 387 15.14 18.13 -19.28
N SER A 388 13.99 18.62 -19.74
CA SER A 388 12.81 18.81 -18.87
C SER A 388 12.18 17.46 -18.51
N LEU A 389 12.11 16.52 -19.46
CA LEU A 389 11.66 15.15 -19.21
C LEU A 389 12.59 14.43 -18.22
N ALA A 390 13.90 14.56 -18.39
CA ALA A 390 14.89 13.97 -17.49
C ALA A 390 14.73 14.50 -16.05
N ARG A 391 14.52 15.81 -15.88
CA ARG A 391 14.23 16.41 -14.57
C ARG A 391 12.93 15.88 -13.96
N GLN A 392 11.87 15.73 -14.75
CA GLN A 392 10.59 15.16 -14.28
C GLN A 392 10.75 13.70 -13.83
N VAL A 393 11.41 12.87 -14.64
CA VAL A 393 11.69 11.46 -14.32
C VAL A 393 12.49 11.36 -13.03
N GLU A 394 13.54 12.17 -12.86
CA GLU A 394 14.38 12.13 -11.67
C GLU A 394 13.62 12.55 -10.40
N ARG A 395 12.76 13.58 -10.49
CA ARG A 395 11.88 13.96 -9.37
C ARG A 395 10.94 12.83 -8.97
N LEU A 396 10.27 12.21 -9.95
CA LEU A 396 9.35 11.11 -9.68
C LEU A 396 10.07 9.87 -9.13
N ARG A 397 11.29 9.58 -9.59
CA ARG A 397 12.12 8.52 -9.00
C ARG A 397 12.46 8.80 -7.55
N ARG A 398 12.85 10.04 -7.23
CA ARG A 398 13.11 10.46 -5.86
C ARG A 398 11.86 10.32 -5.00
N ARG A 399 10.71 10.78 -5.49
CA ARG A 399 9.44 10.64 -4.78
C ARG A 399 9.06 9.19 -4.52
N LEU A 400 9.25 8.31 -5.50
CA LEU A 400 9.04 6.88 -5.33
C LEU A 400 9.90 6.33 -4.18
N ALA A 401 11.18 6.67 -4.14
CA ALA A 401 12.09 6.26 -3.06
C ALA A 401 11.72 6.88 -1.70
N GLU A 402 11.27 8.14 -1.68
CA GLU A 402 10.78 8.83 -0.48
C GLU A 402 9.55 8.12 0.10
N ILE A 403 8.53 7.83 -0.71
CA ILE A 403 7.33 7.11 -0.27
C ILE A 403 7.69 5.74 0.30
N GLN A 404 8.58 5.00 -0.38
CA GLN A 404 9.06 3.70 0.11
C GLN A 404 9.78 3.84 1.46
N GLY A 405 10.64 4.85 1.61
CA GLY A 405 11.32 5.15 2.88
C GLY A 405 10.36 5.53 4.00
N GLU A 406 9.33 6.32 3.69
CA GLU A 406 8.27 6.72 4.64
C GLU A 406 7.44 5.51 5.10
N LEU A 407 7.02 4.64 4.17
CA LEU A 407 6.33 3.39 4.51
C LEU A 407 7.20 2.49 5.40
N ASN A 408 8.47 2.30 5.07
CA ASN A 408 9.39 1.49 5.88
C ASN A 408 9.55 2.05 7.30
N ARG A 409 9.68 3.39 7.45
CA ARG A 409 9.76 4.04 8.77
C ARG A 409 8.46 3.89 9.56
N LEU A 410 7.32 4.02 8.90
CA LEU A 410 6.01 3.86 9.53
C LEU A 410 5.83 2.43 10.05
N PHE A 411 6.12 1.43 9.21
CA PHE A 411 5.98 0.01 9.57
C PHE A 411 6.99 -0.47 10.62
N GLY A 412 8.18 0.13 10.68
CA GLY A 412 9.18 -0.16 11.71
C GLY A 412 9.00 0.61 13.02
N SER A 413 7.92 1.37 13.18
CA SER A 413 7.69 2.15 14.41
C SER A 413 7.07 1.30 15.52
N PRO A 414 7.44 1.48 16.80
CA PRO A 414 6.84 0.72 17.91
C PRO A 414 5.32 0.88 18.02
N LEU A 415 4.80 2.06 17.67
CA LEU A 415 3.36 2.32 17.67
C LEU A 415 2.65 1.48 16.60
N TYR A 416 3.30 1.27 15.46
CA TYR A 416 2.78 0.42 14.41
C TYR A 416 2.84 -1.08 14.79
N GLU A 417 3.86 -1.52 15.51
CA GLU A 417 3.88 -2.87 16.09
C GLU A 417 2.71 -3.11 17.05
N LEU A 418 2.41 -2.13 17.91
CA LEU A 418 1.23 -2.17 18.79
C LEU A 418 -0.07 -2.15 17.98
N PHE A 419 -0.15 -1.36 16.91
CA PHE A 419 -1.29 -1.36 15.99
C PHE A 419 -1.54 -2.75 15.38
N LEU A 420 -0.48 -3.43 14.90
CA LEU A 420 -0.58 -4.80 14.39
C LEU A 420 -1.03 -5.79 15.46
N ALA A 421 -0.47 -5.70 16.68
CA ALA A 421 -0.88 -6.55 17.80
C ALA A 421 -2.36 -6.36 18.16
N ALA A 422 -2.83 -5.10 18.19
CA ALA A 422 -4.22 -4.78 18.45
C ALA A 422 -5.15 -5.35 17.36
N ARG A 423 -4.72 -5.31 16.09
CA ARG A 423 -5.45 -5.90 14.97
C ARG A 423 -5.52 -7.42 15.04
N MET A 424 -4.42 -8.07 15.39
CA MET A 424 -4.39 -9.52 15.63
C MET A 424 -5.32 -9.93 16.78
N ALA A 425 -5.37 -9.14 17.85
CA ALA A 425 -6.30 -9.36 18.96
C ALA A 425 -7.77 -9.21 18.51
N ARG A 426 -8.10 -8.19 17.70
CA ARG A 426 -9.45 -7.99 17.16
C ARG A 426 -9.95 -9.16 16.32
N ARG A 427 -9.07 -9.77 15.51
CA ARG A 427 -9.38 -11.02 14.77
C ARG A 427 -9.73 -12.20 15.68
N GLN A 428 -9.29 -12.17 16.93
CA GLN A 428 -9.63 -13.14 17.97
C GLN A 428 -10.81 -12.66 18.84
N HIS A 429 -11.55 -11.63 18.39
CA HIS A 429 -12.62 -10.97 19.14
C HIS A 429 -12.18 -10.37 20.48
N ARG A 430 -10.91 -9.96 20.59
CA ARG A 430 -10.33 -9.31 21.77
C ARG A 430 -10.00 -7.85 21.52
N ASP A 431 -10.03 -7.06 22.57
CA ASP A 431 -9.70 -5.64 22.52
C ASP A 431 -8.45 -5.33 23.34
N LEU A 432 -7.29 -5.40 22.68
CA LEU A 432 -5.99 -5.24 23.35
C LEU A 432 -5.85 -3.90 24.07
N LEU A 433 -6.32 -2.80 23.48
CA LEU A 433 -6.22 -1.49 24.12
C LEU A 433 -7.13 -1.41 25.35
N GLN A 434 -8.30 -2.03 25.31
CA GLN A 434 -9.16 -2.11 26.50
C GLN A 434 -8.55 -2.99 27.59
N GLU A 435 -7.99 -4.16 27.24
CA GLU A 435 -7.28 -5.03 28.19
C GLU A 435 -6.11 -4.29 28.88
N MET A 436 -5.36 -3.50 28.13
CA MET A 436 -4.28 -2.65 28.65
C MET A 436 -4.83 -1.54 29.57
N ALA A 437 -5.94 -0.88 29.18
CA ALA A 437 -6.58 0.14 30.00
C ALA A 437 -7.09 -0.42 31.34
N ASP A 438 -7.72 -1.60 31.33
CA ASP A 438 -8.22 -2.26 32.53
C ASP A 438 -7.08 -2.64 33.50
N ASN A 439 -5.94 -3.07 32.95
CA ASN A 439 -4.73 -3.33 33.72
C ASN A 439 -4.21 -2.05 34.39
N LEU A 440 -4.08 -0.95 33.63
CA LEU A 440 -3.67 0.35 34.16
C LEU A 440 -4.62 0.85 35.25
N ASP A 441 -5.93 0.68 35.08
CA ASP A 441 -6.93 1.03 36.09
C ASP A 441 -6.72 0.23 37.40
N GLY A 442 -6.34 -1.04 37.30
CA GLY A 442 -5.91 -1.86 38.45
C GLY A 442 -4.66 -1.33 39.15
N GLN A 443 -3.64 -0.94 38.38
CA GLN A 443 -2.41 -0.35 38.91
C GLN A 443 -2.66 1.00 39.58
N ILE A 444 -3.49 1.86 38.96
CA ILE A 444 -3.91 3.15 39.51
C ILE A 444 -4.64 2.96 40.84
N ARG A 445 -5.61 2.02 40.93
CA ARG A 445 -6.30 1.71 42.20
C ARG A 445 -5.32 1.31 43.29
N THR A 446 -4.37 0.42 42.96
CA THR A 446 -3.34 -0.05 43.90
C THR A 446 -2.42 1.10 44.35
N ALA A 447 -2.01 1.96 43.42
CA ALA A 447 -1.18 3.12 43.71
C ALA A 447 -1.90 4.14 44.61
N ARG A 448 -3.18 4.43 44.33
CA ARG A 448 -4.01 5.30 45.18
C ARG A 448 -4.12 4.75 46.60
N GLN A 449 -4.48 3.47 46.76
CA GLN A 449 -4.56 2.82 48.08
C GLN A 449 -3.22 2.86 48.84
N ARG A 450 -2.10 2.63 48.15
CA ARG A 450 -0.77 2.71 48.77
C ARG A 450 -0.44 4.12 49.21
N LEU A 451 -0.73 5.13 48.38
CA LEU A 451 -0.49 6.53 48.71
C LEU A 451 -1.32 6.97 49.92
N ASP A 452 -2.58 6.58 49.97
CA ASP A 452 -3.49 6.88 51.09
C ASP A 452 -3.02 6.19 52.38
N GLY A 453 -2.61 4.92 52.29
CA GLY A 453 -2.05 4.17 53.42
C GLY A 453 -0.77 4.80 53.97
N LEU A 454 0.12 5.29 53.10
CA LEU A 454 1.27 6.10 53.53
C LEU A 454 0.78 7.35 54.26
N ARG A 455 -0.08 8.17 53.65
CA ARG A 455 -0.55 9.43 54.26
C ARG A 455 -1.23 9.25 55.62
N ALA A 456 -2.06 8.22 55.77
CA ALA A 456 -2.70 7.89 57.04
C ALA A 456 -1.68 7.55 58.14
N GLN A 457 -0.62 6.81 57.80
CA GLN A 457 0.46 6.53 58.75
C GLN A 457 1.21 7.80 59.18
N ALA A 458 1.43 8.76 58.26
CA ALA A 458 2.07 10.03 58.63
C ALA A 458 1.19 10.80 59.63
N ALA A 459 -0.11 10.92 59.36
CA ALA A 459 -1.05 11.61 60.24
C ALA A 459 -1.17 10.96 61.63
N GLY A 460 -0.99 9.63 61.73
CA GLY A 460 -1.01 8.91 63.01
C GLY A 460 0.33 8.89 63.77
N THR A 461 1.43 9.41 63.19
CA THR A 461 2.73 9.51 63.89
C THR A 461 2.95 10.91 64.50
N ASP A 462 2.17 11.90 64.06
CA ASP A 462 2.18 13.29 64.56
C ASP A 462 1.10 13.57 65.64
N ALA A 463 0.30 12.55 66.01
CA ALA A 463 -0.67 12.58 67.11
C ALA A 463 -0.17 11.73 68.28
#